data_AF-A0A7X1WLF7-F1
#
_entry.id   AF-A0A7X1WLF7-F1
#
_cell.length_a   1.000
_cell.length_b   1.000
_cell.length_c   1.000
_cell.angle_alpha   90.00
_cell.angle_beta   90.00
_cell.angle_gamma   90.00
#
_symmetry.space_group_name_H-M   'P 1'
#
loop_
_entity.id
_entity.type
_entity.pdbx_description
1 polymer ?
#
loop_
_entity_poly.entity_id
_entity_poly.type
_entity_poly.pdbx_seq_one_letter_code
_entity_poly.pdbx_strand_id
1 'polypeptide(L)'
;MAAMIVTSTDKVRAMAKYLSQQQGIRENVNFLDNRLKALASKMRAYPERLRVDAAFHLPFRDQQMVDDTKGITVTPLLAADAVDRAIYGLTALLIERGSQHPCETLRVPGVIALPADWIKELDYLNGIKSEIESLIVQIEDQHERSKVWKTWPYMSGLQAMRKTWIANGPKKVTFFWESAPSVLNKTAKEWIAHYSDYLKKLHGHIPKLNELDEGDKSSKFVMLIAELQRDCKPNENIAAFRPGQPHVRARVTFHDSQKLRLRPAPTPIVYEYGDSVPTIIPLSNWEPEVSTPKRETRKQMISTVPVVDGLWFYRYLESYRYG
;
A
#
# COMPACT_ATOMS: atom_id res chain seq x y z
N MET A 1 47.22 16.50 12.17
CA MET A 1 46.63 15.23 12.67
C MET A 1 45.43 14.90 11.81
N ALA A 2 45.34 13.63 11.40
CA ALA A 2 44.73 13.18 10.16
C ALA A 2 43.21 13.39 10.05
N ALA A 3 42.80 13.99 8.94
CA ALA A 3 41.44 13.92 8.42
C ALA A 3 41.20 12.48 7.94
N MET A 4 40.25 11.79 8.57
CA MET A 4 39.84 10.45 8.18
C MET A 4 38.98 10.58 6.92
N ILE A 5 39.61 10.38 5.77
CA ILE A 5 38.95 10.22 4.47
C ILE A 5 38.15 8.92 4.56
N VAL A 6 36.84 9.02 4.77
CA VAL A 6 35.92 7.90 4.62
C VAL A 6 35.81 7.62 3.12
N THR A 7 36.55 6.62 2.65
CA THR A 7 36.50 6.18 1.26
C THR A 7 35.17 5.46 1.00
N SER A 8 34.61 5.69 -0.19
CA SER A 8 33.37 5.13 -0.74
C SER A 8 33.21 3.60 -0.58
N THR A 9 34.30 2.89 -0.32
CA THR A 9 34.38 1.44 -0.14
C THR A 9 33.83 0.93 1.20
N ASP A 10 33.73 1.77 2.24
CA ASP A 10 33.25 1.31 3.56
C ASP A 10 31.72 1.19 3.63
N LYS A 11 30.98 1.71 2.64
CA LYS A 11 29.53 1.45 2.47
C LYS A 11 29.23 0.11 1.79
N VAL A 12 30.22 -0.55 1.18
CA VAL A 12 30.03 -1.75 0.36
C VAL A 12 30.37 -3.03 1.13
N ARG A 13 30.84 -2.93 2.38
CA ARG A 13 31.29 -4.07 3.20
C ARG A 13 30.44 -4.38 4.43
N ALA A 14 29.17 -3.98 4.44
CA ALA A 14 28.18 -4.69 5.26
C ALA A 14 27.93 -6.04 4.58
N MET A 15 28.29 -7.15 5.25
CA MET A 15 28.16 -8.51 4.74
C MET A 15 26.82 -8.69 4.01
N ALA A 16 26.86 -8.86 2.69
CA ALA A 16 25.65 -9.08 1.91
C ALA A 16 25.07 -10.44 2.35
N LYS A 17 24.06 -10.40 3.24
CA LYS A 17 23.32 -11.58 3.73
C LYS A 17 22.78 -12.44 2.58
N TYR A 18 22.62 -11.85 1.40
CA TYR A 18 22.13 -12.48 0.18
C TYR A 18 23.07 -12.18 -1.00
N LEU A 19 23.16 -13.08 -2.00
CA LEU A 19 23.98 -12.86 -3.20
C LEU A 19 23.35 -11.81 -4.13
N SER A 20 22.02 -11.63 -4.07
CA SER A 20 21.29 -10.56 -4.75
C SER A 20 20.01 -10.20 -4.01
N GLN A 21 19.43 -9.02 -4.30
CA GLN A 21 18.13 -8.62 -3.73
C GLN A 21 17.04 -9.63 -4.09
N GLN A 22 16.99 -10.07 -5.36
CA GLN A 22 16.00 -11.02 -5.85
C GLN A 22 16.11 -12.38 -5.14
N GLN A 23 17.33 -12.87 -4.91
CA GLN A 23 17.54 -14.10 -4.14
C GLN A 23 17.03 -13.92 -2.71
N GLY A 24 17.40 -12.84 -2.03
CA GLY A 24 16.98 -12.60 -0.65
C GLY A 24 15.48 -12.45 -0.49
N ILE A 25 14.82 -11.77 -1.43
CA ILE A 25 13.35 -11.69 -1.49
C ILE A 25 12.76 -13.09 -1.64
N ARG A 26 13.32 -13.91 -2.54
CA ARG A 26 12.81 -15.27 -2.77
C ARG A 26 12.93 -16.16 -1.55
N GLU A 27 14.07 -16.16 -0.90
CA GLU A 27 14.31 -16.94 0.33
C GLU A 27 13.38 -16.49 1.46
N ASN A 28 13.28 -15.18 1.69
CA ASN A 28 12.44 -14.63 2.75
C ASN A 28 10.94 -14.85 2.47
N VAL A 29 10.47 -14.75 1.23
CA VAL A 29 9.06 -15.01 0.87
C VAL A 29 8.71 -16.48 1.09
N ASN A 30 9.57 -17.41 0.66
CA ASN A 30 9.33 -18.84 0.88
C ASN A 30 9.33 -19.20 2.37
N PHE A 31 10.26 -18.62 3.14
CA PHE A 31 10.31 -18.79 4.59
C PHE A 31 9.05 -18.21 5.26
N LEU A 32 8.64 -16.99 4.86
CA LEU A 32 7.43 -16.34 5.34
C LEU A 32 6.18 -17.16 5.05
N ASP A 33 6.02 -17.68 3.84
CA ASP A 33 4.87 -18.50 3.43
C ASP A 33 4.76 -19.77 4.28
N ASN A 34 5.87 -20.49 4.48
CA ASN A 34 5.89 -21.68 5.32
C ASN A 34 5.50 -21.37 6.77
N ARG A 35 6.03 -20.29 7.35
CA ARG A 35 5.74 -19.89 8.74
C ARG A 35 4.32 -19.41 8.92
N LEU A 36 3.79 -18.62 7.98
CA LEU A 36 2.40 -18.17 8.02
C LEU A 36 1.41 -19.34 7.85
N LYS A 37 1.70 -20.32 6.99
CA LYS A 37 0.92 -21.55 6.89
C LYS A 37 0.94 -22.35 8.19
N ALA A 38 2.11 -22.53 8.79
CA ALA A 38 2.24 -23.21 10.07
C ALA A 38 1.48 -22.48 11.20
N LEU A 39 1.58 -21.15 11.26
CA LEU A 39 0.84 -20.32 12.21
C LEU A 39 -0.67 -20.42 11.99
N ALA A 40 -1.15 -20.35 10.74
CA ALA A 40 -2.55 -20.52 10.41
C ALA A 40 -3.08 -21.88 10.84
N SER A 41 -2.35 -22.96 10.55
CA SER A 41 -2.70 -24.32 10.99
C SER A 41 -2.74 -24.44 12.50
N LYS A 42 -1.77 -23.84 13.21
CA LYS A 42 -1.74 -23.81 14.67
C LYS A 42 -2.95 -23.06 15.24
N MET A 43 -3.31 -21.90 14.66
CA MET A 43 -4.47 -21.12 15.09
C MET A 43 -5.79 -21.88 14.86
N ARG A 44 -5.94 -22.57 13.73
CA ARG A 44 -7.13 -23.39 13.44
C ARG A 44 -7.23 -24.64 14.31
N ALA A 45 -6.11 -25.20 14.75
CA ALA A 45 -6.08 -26.35 15.65
C ALA A 45 -6.47 -25.98 17.09
N TYR A 46 -6.29 -24.71 17.48
CA TYR A 46 -6.55 -24.20 18.83
C TYR A 46 -7.35 -22.89 18.79
N PRO A 47 -8.55 -22.87 18.18
CA PRO A 47 -9.33 -21.65 17.99
C PRO A 47 -9.75 -21.00 19.31
N GLU A 48 -9.86 -21.75 20.40
CA GLU A 48 -10.14 -21.27 21.75
C GLU A 48 -9.04 -20.35 22.32
N ARG A 49 -7.82 -20.46 21.77
CA ARG A 49 -6.69 -19.58 22.08
C ARG A 49 -6.65 -18.33 21.22
N LEU A 50 -7.73 -18.00 20.51
CA LEU A 50 -7.90 -16.73 19.82
C LEU A 50 -9.27 -16.12 20.18
N ARG A 51 -9.28 -14.83 20.55
CA ARG A 51 -10.50 -14.09 20.87
C ARG A 51 -10.69 -13.05 19.79
N VAL A 52 -11.81 -13.14 19.07
CA VAL A 52 -12.19 -12.11 18.10
C VAL A 52 -13.18 -11.17 18.77
N ASP A 53 -12.75 -9.93 19.00
CA ASP A 53 -13.62 -8.89 19.57
C ASP A 53 -14.38 -8.14 18.46
N ALA A 54 -13.82 -8.09 17.26
CA ALA A 54 -14.51 -7.65 16.05
C ALA A 54 -13.87 -8.25 14.80
N ALA A 55 -14.69 -8.66 13.84
CA ALA A 55 -14.26 -8.98 12.48
C ALA A 55 -15.32 -8.48 11.50
N PHE A 56 -14.87 -7.96 10.36
CA PHE A 56 -15.78 -7.47 9.33
C PHE A 56 -15.45 -8.11 7.98
N HIS A 57 -16.49 -8.56 7.30
CA HIS A 57 -16.43 -8.95 5.90
C HIS A 57 -16.67 -7.73 5.02
N LEU A 58 -15.71 -7.50 4.12
CA LEU A 58 -15.80 -6.56 3.03
C LEU A 58 -15.65 -7.37 1.74
N PRO A 59 -16.55 -7.22 0.75
CA PRO A 59 -16.42 -7.92 -0.51
C PRO A 59 -15.14 -7.45 -1.22
N PHE A 60 -14.41 -8.40 -1.78
CA PHE A 60 -13.35 -8.06 -2.72
C PHE A 60 -13.95 -7.55 -4.02
N ARG A 61 -13.18 -6.69 -4.68
CA ARG A 61 -13.45 -6.29 -6.03
C ARG A 61 -12.68 -7.20 -6.98
N ASP A 62 -13.40 -7.76 -7.93
CA ASP A 62 -12.91 -8.60 -9.02
C ASP A 62 -12.51 -7.77 -10.27
N GLN A 63 -13.02 -6.54 -10.38
CA GLN A 63 -12.76 -5.59 -11.46
C GLN A 63 -11.46 -4.79 -11.28
N GLN A 64 -10.86 -4.34 -12.40
CA GLN A 64 -9.63 -3.54 -12.39
C GLN A 64 -9.83 -2.08 -11.93
N MET A 65 -10.96 -1.47 -12.27
CA MET A 65 -11.31 -0.09 -11.91
C MET A 65 -12.23 -0.06 -10.69
N VAL A 66 -12.06 0.93 -9.82
CA VAL A 66 -12.97 1.12 -8.68
C VAL A 66 -14.16 1.92 -9.20
N ASP A 67 -15.35 1.38 -9.00
CA ASP A 67 -16.60 2.11 -9.19
C ASP A 67 -16.78 3.04 -7.99
N ASP A 68 -16.52 4.33 -8.20
CA ASP A 68 -16.62 5.37 -7.19
C ASP A 68 -18.07 5.78 -6.90
N THR A 69 -19.04 5.25 -7.65
CA THR A 69 -20.48 5.47 -7.45
C THR A 69 -21.14 4.35 -6.64
N LYS A 70 -20.41 3.27 -6.34
CA LYS A 70 -20.94 2.09 -5.65
C LYS A 70 -20.50 2.03 -4.19
N GLY A 71 -21.45 2.03 -3.27
CA GLY A 71 -21.18 1.82 -1.84
C GLY A 71 -20.51 0.48 -1.52
N ILE A 72 -19.86 0.41 -0.36
CA ILE A 72 -19.23 -0.82 0.17
C ILE A 72 -19.99 -1.25 1.41
N THR A 73 -20.67 -2.38 1.31
CA THR A 73 -21.33 -3.03 2.45
C THR A 73 -20.30 -3.67 3.38
N VAL A 74 -20.43 -3.38 4.67
CA VAL A 74 -19.62 -3.96 5.74
C VAL A 74 -20.51 -4.89 6.56
N THR A 75 -20.17 -6.17 6.59
CA THR A 75 -20.92 -7.18 7.34
C THR A 75 -20.11 -7.62 8.56
N PRO A 76 -20.59 -7.40 9.80
CA PRO A 76 -19.97 -8.00 10.98
C PRO A 76 -19.98 -9.52 10.90
N LEU A 77 -18.86 -10.15 11.23
CA LEU A 77 -18.74 -11.61 11.31
C LEU A 77 -18.79 -12.04 12.77
N LEU A 78 -19.36 -13.22 13.03
CA LEU A 78 -19.51 -13.80 14.35
C LEU A 78 -18.96 -15.23 14.38
N ALA A 79 -18.67 -15.72 15.59
CA ALA A 79 -18.30 -17.12 15.84
C ALA A 79 -17.20 -17.65 14.89
N ALA A 80 -17.40 -18.81 14.28
CA ALA A 80 -16.43 -19.49 13.44
C ALA A 80 -16.00 -18.63 12.24
N ASP A 81 -16.94 -17.95 11.57
CA ASP A 81 -16.63 -17.10 10.42
C ASP A 81 -15.70 -15.94 10.80
N ALA A 82 -15.88 -15.38 12.00
CA ALA A 82 -15.01 -14.34 12.53
C ALA A 82 -13.58 -14.84 12.77
N VAL A 83 -13.46 -16.06 13.33
CA VAL A 83 -12.16 -16.72 13.60
C VAL A 83 -11.45 -17.02 12.29
N ASP A 84 -12.11 -17.69 11.35
CA ASP A 84 -11.53 -18.07 10.06
C ASP A 84 -11.09 -16.85 9.26
N ARG A 85 -11.93 -15.80 9.26
CA ARG A 85 -11.61 -14.56 8.56
C ARG A 85 -10.45 -13.83 9.24
N ALA A 86 -10.37 -13.81 10.58
CA ALA A 86 -9.24 -13.21 11.27
C ALA A 86 -7.92 -13.94 10.98
N ILE A 87 -7.91 -15.28 11.03
CA ILE A 87 -6.74 -16.10 10.68
C ILE A 87 -6.33 -15.81 9.24
N TYR A 88 -7.29 -15.84 8.30
CA TYR A 88 -7.04 -15.49 6.90
C TYR A 88 -6.42 -14.09 6.76
N GLY A 89 -6.97 -13.08 7.43
CA GLY A 89 -6.46 -11.71 7.40
C GLY A 89 -5.02 -11.57 7.89
N LEU A 90 -4.59 -12.40 8.86
CA LEU A 90 -3.22 -12.39 9.37
C LEU A 90 -2.23 -13.17 8.49
N THR A 91 -2.70 -14.20 7.78
CA THR A 91 -1.79 -15.17 7.13
C THR A 91 -1.86 -15.20 5.61
N ALA A 92 -2.79 -14.47 4.98
CA ALA A 92 -2.96 -14.46 3.53
C ALA A 92 -1.80 -13.75 2.80
N LEU A 93 -1.09 -14.49 1.95
CA LEU A 93 -0.08 -13.97 1.01
C LEU A 93 -0.56 -13.91 -0.45
N LEU A 94 -1.51 -14.76 -0.79
CA LEU A 94 -2.00 -14.95 -2.14
C LEU A 94 -3.25 -14.12 -2.40
N ILE A 95 -3.41 -13.71 -3.65
CA ILE A 95 -4.64 -13.16 -4.20
C ILE A 95 -5.70 -14.26 -4.23
N GLU A 96 -6.91 -13.95 -3.77
CA GLU A 96 -8.02 -14.89 -3.81
C GLU A 96 -8.51 -15.09 -5.26
N ARG A 97 -8.40 -16.32 -5.76
CA ARG A 97 -8.69 -16.64 -7.16
C ARG A 97 -10.18 -16.47 -7.45
N GLY A 98 -10.49 -15.74 -8.51
CA GLY A 98 -11.86 -15.54 -8.99
C GLY A 98 -12.66 -14.49 -8.21
N SER A 99 -12.16 -13.99 -7.08
CA SER A 99 -12.86 -13.00 -6.24
C SER A 99 -12.06 -11.72 -6.00
N GLN A 100 -10.73 -11.76 -6.04
CA GLN A 100 -9.87 -10.60 -5.81
C GLN A 100 -9.09 -10.22 -7.06
N HIS A 101 -9.26 -8.98 -7.53
CA HIS A 101 -8.44 -8.41 -8.58
C HIS A 101 -6.98 -8.21 -8.08
N PRO A 102 -5.93 -8.40 -8.90
CA PRO A 102 -4.53 -8.22 -8.46
C PRO A 102 -4.17 -6.83 -7.96
N CYS A 103 -4.90 -5.80 -8.40
CA CYS A 103 -4.77 -4.42 -7.89
C CYS A 103 -5.64 -4.14 -6.66
N GLU A 104 -6.48 -5.09 -6.23
CA GLU A 104 -7.30 -4.97 -5.04
C GLU A 104 -6.49 -5.34 -3.80
N THR A 105 -6.62 -4.48 -2.79
CA THR A 105 -5.90 -4.63 -1.54
C THR A 105 -6.63 -5.63 -0.66
N LEU A 106 -5.91 -6.52 0.06
CA LEU A 106 -6.52 -7.37 1.09
C LEU A 106 -7.28 -6.48 2.10
N ARG A 107 -8.56 -6.75 2.38
CA ARG A 107 -9.43 -5.97 3.29
C ARG A 107 -10.11 -6.92 4.26
N VAL A 108 -9.46 -7.11 5.41
CA VAL A 108 -9.94 -7.96 6.49
C VAL A 108 -9.79 -7.23 7.82
N PRO A 109 -10.47 -6.09 8.00
CA PRO A 109 -10.38 -5.34 9.25
C PRO A 109 -10.99 -6.13 10.41
N GLY A 110 -10.42 -5.96 11.60
CA GLY A 110 -10.88 -6.61 12.82
C GLY A 110 -10.00 -6.26 14.01
N VAL A 111 -10.36 -6.76 15.18
CA VAL A 111 -9.62 -6.65 16.44
C VAL A 111 -9.64 -8.02 17.10
N ILE A 112 -8.45 -8.53 17.41
CA ILE A 112 -8.30 -9.85 18.03
C ILE A 112 -7.27 -9.84 19.16
N ALA A 113 -7.53 -10.64 20.18
CA ALA A 113 -6.60 -10.94 21.26
C ALA A 113 -5.91 -12.29 20.98
N LEU A 114 -4.58 -12.31 21.10
CA LEU A 114 -3.74 -13.50 20.88
C LEU A 114 -2.80 -13.75 22.07
N PRO A 115 -2.35 -15.00 22.28
CA PRO A 115 -1.40 -15.31 23.33
C PRO A 115 -0.01 -14.79 22.97
N ALA A 116 0.82 -14.51 23.98
CA ALA A 116 2.14 -13.93 23.81
C ALA A 116 3.04 -14.69 22.82
N ASP A 117 2.95 -16.03 22.77
CA ASP A 117 3.74 -16.84 21.84
C ASP A 117 3.36 -16.59 20.37
N TRP A 118 2.08 -16.36 20.08
CA TRP A 118 1.62 -16.05 18.71
C TRP A 118 1.91 -14.60 18.33
N ILE A 119 1.82 -13.68 19.29
CA ILE A 119 2.23 -12.28 19.07
C ILE A 119 3.72 -12.20 18.76
N LYS A 120 4.56 -12.92 19.51
CA LYS A 120 6.01 -12.99 19.27
C LYS A 120 6.33 -13.55 17.89
N GLU A 121 5.59 -14.57 17.43
CA GLU A 121 5.72 -15.08 16.07
C GLU A 121 5.34 -14.02 15.02
N LEU A 122 4.21 -13.33 15.20
CA LEU A 122 3.77 -12.27 14.29
C LEU A 122 4.77 -11.10 14.23
N ASP A 123 5.35 -10.72 15.37
CA ASP A 123 6.37 -9.67 15.44
C ASP A 123 7.66 -10.08 14.72
N TYR A 124 8.09 -11.33 14.90
CA TYR A 124 9.21 -11.89 14.14
C TYR A 124 8.94 -11.87 12.63
N LEU A 125 7.74 -12.30 12.21
CA LEU A 125 7.33 -12.27 10.80
C LEU A 125 7.23 -10.84 10.26
N ASN A 126 6.81 -9.85 11.06
CA ASN A 126 6.87 -8.43 10.70
C ASN A 126 8.32 -7.96 10.41
N GLY A 127 9.30 -8.51 11.13
CA GLY A 127 10.72 -8.32 10.85
C GLY A 127 11.10 -8.81 9.45
N ILE A 128 10.74 -10.06 9.10
CA ILE A 128 10.97 -10.63 7.76
C ILE A 128 10.29 -9.81 6.67
N LYS A 129 9.05 -9.36 6.91
CA LYS A 129 8.31 -8.51 5.98
C LYS A 129 9.00 -7.16 5.75
N SER A 130 9.57 -6.57 6.80
CA SER A 130 10.37 -5.33 6.70
C SER A 130 11.66 -5.56 5.91
N GLU A 131 12.28 -6.72 6.05
CA GLU A 131 13.46 -7.09 5.28
C GLU A 131 13.13 -7.25 3.79
N ILE A 132 12.03 -7.92 3.44
CA ILE A 132 11.55 -8.01 2.06
C ILE A 132 11.27 -6.62 1.48
N GLU A 133 10.59 -5.76 2.24
CA GLU A 133 10.31 -4.37 1.85
C GLU A 133 11.60 -3.60 1.56
N SER A 134 12.61 -3.71 2.43
CA SER A 134 13.93 -3.10 2.26
C SER A 134 14.63 -3.58 0.97
N LEU A 135 14.62 -4.88 0.70
CA LEU A 135 15.24 -5.46 -0.50
C LEU A 135 14.52 -5.00 -1.79
N ILE A 136 13.19 -4.93 -1.78
CA ILE A 136 12.39 -4.48 -2.93
C ILE A 136 12.65 -3.02 -3.26
N VAL A 137 12.76 -2.14 -2.26
CA VAL A 137 12.99 -0.70 -2.46
C VAL A 137 14.36 -0.43 -3.09
N GLN A 138 15.36 -1.29 -2.83
CA GLN A 138 16.70 -1.21 -3.44
C GLN A 138 16.73 -1.55 -4.94
N ILE A 139 15.73 -2.24 -5.46
CA ILE A 139 15.61 -2.45 -6.91
C ILE A 139 15.12 -1.13 -7.50
N GLU A 140 15.97 -0.40 -8.25
CA GLU A 140 15.60 0.94 -8.75
C GLU A 140 14.45 0.91 -9.77
N ASP A 141 14.46 -0.11 -10.63
CA ASP A 141 13.51 -0.22 -11.73
C ASP A 141 12.17 -0.82 -11.29
N GLN A 142 11.07 -0.08 -11.51
CA GLN A 142 9.73 -0.49 -11.12
C GLN A 142 9.21 -1.71 -11.90
N HIS A 143 9.64 -1.89 -13.14
CA HIS A 143 9.27 -3.04 -13.96
C HIS A 143 9.97 -4.30 -13.43
N GLU A 144 11.25 -4.20 -13.07
CA GLU A 144 11.99 -5.28 -12.41
C GLU A 144 11.41 -5.64 -11.04
N ARG A 145 11.03 -4.65 -10.22
CA ARG A 145 10.28 -4.91 -8.96
C ARG A 145 9.02 -5.74 -9.20
N SER A 146 8.30 -5.46 -10.29
CA SER A 146 7.06 -6.16 -10.62
C SER A 146 7.32 -7.60 -11.08
N LYS A 147 8.46 -7.88 -11.72
CA LYS A 147 8.84 -9.24 -12.13
C LYS A 147 9.13 -10.16 -10.95
N VAL A 148 9.66 -9.63 -9.83
CA VAL A 148 9.97 -10.43 -8.63
C VAL A 148 8.75 -11.24 -8.17
N TRP A 149 7.57 -10.63 -8.13
CA TRP A 149 6.35 -11.28 -7.66
C TRP A 149 5.81 -12.34 -8.63
N LYS A 150 6.17 -12.27 -9.92
CA LYS A 150 5.72 -13.23 -10.94
C LYS A 150 6.34 -14.62 -10.76
N THR A 151 7.38 -14.76 -9.93
CA THR A 151 7.97 -16.06 -9.59
C THR A 151 6.98 -16.96 -8.84
N TRP A 152 5.98 -16.40 -8.17
CA TRP A 152 4.95 -17.15 -7.45
C TRP A 152 3.57 -16.91 -8.06
N PRO A 153 2.83 -17.96 -8.45
CA PRO A 153 1.47 -17.81 -8.92
C PRO A 153 0.59 -17.12 -7.86
N TYR A 154 -0.09 -16.03 -8.25
CA TYR A 154 -1.04 -15.29 -7.42
C TYR A 154 -0.45 -14.62 -6.17
N MET A 155 0.87 -14.53 -6.03
CA MET A 155 1.46 -13.81 -4.90
C MET A 155 1.19 -12.31 -5.00
N SER A 156 0.69 -11.74 -3.91
CA SER A 156 0.54 -10.29 -3.80
C SER A 156 1.73 -9.72 -3.04
N GLY A 157 2.55 -8.91 -3.72
CA GLY A 157 3.66 -8.21 -3.06
C GLY A 157 3.21 -7.34 -1.88
N LEU A 158 2.04 -6.71 -2.00
CA LEU A 158 1.45 -5.92 -0.93
C LEU A 158 1.07 -6.78 0.28
N GLN A 159 0.53 -7.98 0.07
CA GLN A 159 0.21 -8.91 1.17
C GLN A 159 1.47 -9.51 1.79
N ALA A 160 2.47 -9.83 0.96
CA ALA A 160 3.77 -10.31 1.43
C ALA A 160 4.43 -9.30 2.36
N MET A 161 4.49 -8.03 2.00
CA MET A 161 5.16 -7.00 2.80
C MET A 161 4.29 -6.40 3.92
N ARG A 162 2.97 -6.62 3.90
CA ARG A 162 2.07 -6.03 4.90
C ARG A 162 2.32 -6.56 6.29
N LYS A 163 2.67 -5.66 7.20
CA LYS A 163 2.86 -5.94 8.62
C LYS A 163 1.55 -5.99 9.39
N THR A 164 1.46 -6.93 10.32
CA THR A 164 0.39 -7.02 11.30
C THR A 164 0.53 -5.89 12.31
N TRP A 165 -0.56 -5.18 12.60
CA TRP A 165 -0.54 -4.14 13.63
C TRP A 165 -0.72 -4.79 15.00
N ILE A 166 0.39 -4.94 15.73
CA ILE A 166 0.40 -5.32 17.15
C ILE A 166 0.26 -4.04 17.99
N ALA A 167 -0.79 -3.96 18.80
CA ALA A 167 -1.12 -2.84 19.66
C ALA A 167 -1.05 -3.30 21.13
N ASN A 168 -0.16 -2.69 21.91
CA ASN A 168 0.04 -3.06 23.33
C ASN A 168 -0.88 -2.19 24.20
N GLY A 169 -1.78 -2.80 24.97
CA GLY A 169 -2.72 -2.09 25.85
C GLY A 169 -3.70 -1.14 25.15
N PRO A 170 -4.39 -1.56 24.07
CA PRO A 170 -5.38 -0.70 23.42
C PRO A 170 -6.57 -0.45 24.35
N LYS A 171 -6.96 0.82 24.51
CA LYS A 171 -8.16 1.24 25.25
C LYS A 171 -9.39 1.36 24.36
N LYS A 172 -9.20 1.90 23.16
CA LYS A 172 -10.28 2.10 22.19
C LYS A 172 -9.74 1.96 20.77
N VAL A 173 -10.47 1.23 19.95
CA VAL A 173 -10.22 1.10 18.51
C VAL A 173 -11.41 1.68 17.76
N THR A 174 -11.16 2.59 16.82
CA THR A 174 -12.21 3.20 15.99
C THR A 174 -11.87 3.02 14.53
N PHE A 175 -12.71 2.26 13.82
CA PHE A 175 -12.59 2.07 12.38
C PHE A 175 -13.33 3.17 11.62
N PHE A 176 -12.80 3.57 10.47
CA PHE A 176 -13.43 4.55 9.58
C PHE A 176 -12.90 4.40 8.16
N TRP A 177 -13.66 4.94 7.21
CA TRP A 177 -13.26 5.05 5.82
C TRP A 177 -12.47 6.33 5.57
N GLU A 178 -11.44 6.23 4.74
CA GLU A 178 -10.72 7.39 4.22
C GLU A 178 -10.57 7.25 2.71
N SER A 179 -10.81 8.36 2.00
CA SER A 179 -10.72 8.44 0.53
C SER A 179 -9.74 9.55 0.11
N ALA A 180 -8.69 9.75 0.91
CA ALA A 180 -7.69 10.76 0.63
C ALA A 180 -7.02 10.50 -0.74
N PRO A 181 -6.83 11.52 -1.57
CA PRO A 181 -6.24 11.36 -2.89
C PRO A 181 -4.77 10.98 -2.79
N SER A 182 -4.22 10.47 -3.89
CA SER A 182 -2.78 10.45 -4.08
C SER A 182 -2.37 11.66 -4.90
N VAL A 183 -1.43 12.45 -4.38
CA VAL A 183 -0.86 13.61 -5.08
C VAL A 183 0.65 13.50 -5.03
N LEU A 184 1.28 13.38 -6.19
CA LEU A 184 2.73 13.50 -6.35
C LEU A 184 3.01 14.81 -7.07
N ASN A 185 3.77 15.70 -6.43
CA ASN A 185 4.17 16.97 -7.00
C ASN A 185 5.59 16.88 -7.54
N LYS A 186 5.77 17.29 -8.80
CA LYS A 186 7.08 17.58 -9.39
C LYS A 186 6.95 18.75 -10.34
N THR A 187 8.06 19.41 -10.63
CA THR A 187 8.10 20.45 -11.65
C THR A 187 7.92 19.86 -13.06
N ALA A 188 7.50 20.68 -14.02
CA ALA A 188 7.41 20.28 -15.42
C ALA A 188 8.73 19.69 -15.93
N LYS A 189 9.87 20.31 -15.58
CA LYS A 189 11.21 19.80 -15.93
C LYS A 189 11.46 18.40 -15.39
N GLU A 190 11.10 18.13 -14.14
CA GLU A 190 11.31 16.82 -13.51
C GLU A 190 10.40 15.74 -14.11
N TRP A 191 9.17 16.07 -14.49
CA TRP A 191 8.28 15.14 -15.19
C TRP A 191 8.79 14.82 -16.59
N ILE A 192 9.23 15.84 -17.34
CA ILE A 192 9.82 15.66 -18.67
C ILE A 192 11.05 14.75 -18.58
N ALA A 193 11.96 15.02 -17.64
CA ALA A 193 13.14 14.18 -17.43
C ALA A 193 12.76 12.74 -17.08
N HIS A 194 11.85 12.56 -16.13
CA HIS A 194 11.40 11.24 -15.68
C HIS A 194 10.84 10.39 -16.81
N TYR A 195 9.92 10.94 -17.62
CA TYR A 195 9.32 10.18 -18.72
C TYR A 195 10.22 10.06 -19.94
N SER A 196 11.13 11.00 -20.17
CA SER A 196 12.17 10.87 -21.19
C SER A 196 13.09 9.68 -20.89
N ASP A 197 13.53 9.54 -19.64
CA ASP A 197 14.39 8.42 -19.23
C ASP A 197 13.64 7.08 -19.30
N TYR A 198 12.36 7.07 -18.91
CA TYR A 198 11.49 5.90 -19.07
C TYR A 198 11.37 5.47 -20.54
N LEU A 199 11.11 6.41 -21.45
CA LEU A 199 10.98 6.12 -22.89
C LEU A 199 12.30 5.64 -23.50
N LYS A 200 13.43 6.29 -23.17
CA LYS A 200 14.76 5.84 -23.60
C LYS A 200 15.09 4.43 -23.15
N LYS A 201 14.69 4.04 -21.94
CA LYS A 201 14.89 2.67 -21.45
C LYS A 201 14.09 1.64 -22.23
N LEU A 202 12.89 2.01 -22.69
CA LEU A 202 12.00 1.11 -23.43
C LEU A 202 12.35 1.01 -24.91
N HIS A 203 12.66 2.14 -25.55
CA HIS A 203 12.78 2.27 -27.00
C HIS A 203 14.21 2.57 -27.48
N GLY A 204 15.16 2.81 -26.57
CA GLY A 204 16.53 3.25 -26.88
C GLY A 204 16.66 4.77 -27.11
N HIS A 205 15.57 5.45 -27.48
CA HIS A 205 15.47 6.90 -27.64
C HIS A 205 14.11 7.43 -27.13
N ILE A 206 13.85 8.73 -27.26
CA ILE A 206 12.52 9.31 -27.03
C ILE A 206 11.76 9.25 -28.36
N PRO A 207 10.77 8.35 -28.52
CA PRO A 207 10.10 8.19 -29.80
C PRO A 207 9.18 9.37 -30.11
N LYS A 208 8.96 9.62 -31.40
CA LYS A 208 7.88 10.50 -31.86
C LYS A 208 6.56 9.72 -31.91
N LEU A 209 5.43 10.43 -31.93
CA LEU A 209 4.11 9.76 -31.97
C LEU A 209 3.91 8.85 -33.18
N ASN A 210 4.51 9.19 -34.33
CA ASN A 210 4.44 8.40 -35.56
C ASN A 210 5.42 7.21 -35.59
N GLU A 211 6.30 7.09 -34.60
CA GLU A 211 7.24 5.96 -34.45
C GLU A 211 6.66 4.86 -33.54
N LEU A 212 5.49 5.09 -32.96
CA LEU A 212 4.82 4.15 -32.06
C LEU A 212 3.69 3.43 -32.80
N ASP A 213 3.54 2.13 -32.51
CA ASP A 213 2.43 1.34 -33.01
C ASP A 213 1.09 1.83 -32.45
N GLU A 214 0.02 1.59 -33.21
CA GLU A 214 -1.33 1.90 -32.78
C GLU A 214 -1.67 1.14 -31.48
N GLY A 215 -1.99 1.89 -30.43
CA GLY A 215 -2.28 1.33 -29.10
C GLY A 215 -1.08 1.21 -28.15
N ASP A 216 0.13 1.62 -28.54
CA ASP A 216 1.25 1.70 -27.61
C ASP A 216 0.94 2.69 -26.48
N LYS A 217 1.02 2.20 -25.23
CA LYS A 217 0.77 2.99 -24.01
C LYS A 217 1.78 4.14 -23.82
N SER A 218 2.92 4.08 -24.49
CA SER A 218 3.96 5.10 -24.51
C SER A 218 3.50 6.41 -25.15
N SER A 219 2.53 6.34 -26.08
CA SER A 219 1.99 7.49 -26.81
C SER A 219 1.54 8.62 -25.87
N LYS A 220 0.84 8.27 -24.79
CA LYS A 220 0.37 9.23 -23.79
C LYS A 220 1.51 9.96 -23.07
N PHE A 221 2.65 9.31 -22.84
CA PHE A 221 3.81 9.94 -22.21
C PHE A 221 4.57 10.85 -23.18
N VAL A 222 4.62 10.50 -24.46
CA VAL A 222 5.15 11.38 -25.52
C VAL A 222 4.30 12.64 -25.62
N MET A 223 2.96 12.51 -25.63
CA MET A 223 2.04 13.66 -25.60
C MET A 223 2.27 14.52 -24.35
N LEU A 224 2.37 13.91 -23.17
CA LEU A 224 2.61 14.64 -21.93
C LEU A 224 3.89 15.48 -21.99
N ILE A 225 4.99 14.92 -22.49
CA ILE A 225 6.25 15.66 -22.64
C ILE A 225 6.05 16.87 -23.56
N ALA A 226 5.41 16.68 -24.71
CA ALA A 226 5.17 17.76 -25.68
C ALA A 226 4.29 18.88 -25.09
N GLU A 227 3.20 18.53 -24.42
CA GLU A 227 2.28 19.47 -23.78
C GLU A 227 2.95 20.27 -22.64
N LEU A 228 3.73 19.59 -21.80
CA LEU A 228 4.50 20.25 -20.74
C LEU A 228 5.57 21.20 -21.30
N GLN A 229 6.21 20.84 -22.42
CA GLN A 229 7.19 21.71 -23.08
C GLN A 229 6.55 22.94 -23.74
N ARG A 230 5.33 22.78 -24.26
CA ARG A 230 4.61 23.85 -24.96
C ARG A 230 3.99 24.87 -24.00
N ASP A 231 3.32 24.38 -22.95
CA ASP A 231 2.36 25.21 -22.20
C ASP A 231 2.76 25.49 -20.75
N CYS A 232 3.87 24.92 -20.26
CA CYS A 232 4.32 25.05 -18.87
C CYS A 232 5.74 25.61 -18.76
N LYS A 233 6.00 26.43 -17.73
CA LYS A 233 7.39 26.86 -17.43
C LYS A 233 8.15 25.69 -16.79
N PRO A 234 9.49 25.58 -16.97
CA PRO A 234 10.26 24.45 -16.43
C PRO A 234 10.13 24.22 -14.93
N ASN A 235 9.95 25.30 -14.16
CA ASN A 235 9.80 25.29 -12.70
C ASN A 235 8.33 25.31 -12.22
N GLU A 236 7.37 25.24 -13.13
CA GLU A 236 5.95 25.13 -12.77
C GLU A 236 5.67 23.76 -12.15
N ASN A 237 4.98 23.75 -11.02
CA ASN A 237 4.52 22.55 -10.34
C ASN A 237 3.39 21.88 -11.13
N ILE A 238 3.52 20.57 -11.34
CA ILE A 238 2.53 19.72 -11.99
C ILE A 238 2.19 18.57 -11.05
N ALA A 239 0.90 18.44 -10.75
CA ALA A 239 0.38 17.40 -9.89
C ALA A 239 0.05 16.14 -10.69
N ALA A 240 0.68 15.03 -10.35
CA ALA A 240 0.11 13.72 -10.65
C ALA A 240 -0.95 13.42 -9.59
N PHE A 241 -2.22 13.65 -9.92
CA PHE A 241 -3.36 13.58 -9.01
C PHE A 241 -4.24 12.38 -9.34
N ARG A 242 -4.45 11.49 -8.38
CA ARG A 242 -5.41 10.39 -8.50
C ARG A 242 -6.49 10.52 -7.44
N PRO A 243 -7.77 10.37 -7.80
CA PRO A 243 -8.85 10.22 -6.84
C PRO A 243 -8.50 9.14 -5.81
N GLY A 244 -8.81 9.43 -4.55
CA GLY A 244 -8.55 8.50 -3.46
C GLY A 244 -9.60 7.41 -3.47
N GLN A 245 -9.16 6.16 -3.39
CA GLN A 245 -10.07 5.03 -3.26
C GLN A 245 -10.39 4.81 -1.77
N PRO A 246 -11.63 4.41 -1.43
CA PRO A 246 -12.02 4.17 -0.05
C PRO A 246 -11.20 3.03 0.53
N HIS A 247 -10.46 3.32 1.61
CA HIS A 247 -9.67 2.35 2.34
C HIS A 247 -9.95 2.43 3.84
N VAL A 248 -9.87 1.27 4.50
CA VAL A 248 -10.14 1.16 5.93
C VAL A 248 -8.95 1.65 6.73
N ARG A 249 -9.21 2.58 7.65
CA ARG A 249 -8.25 3.01 8.66
C ARG A 249 -8.77 2.73 10.05
N ALA A 250 -7.85 2.66 11.00
CA ALA A 250 -8.20 2.61 12.41
C ALA A 250 -7.41 3.64 13.20
N ARG A 251 -8.07 4.16 14.22
CA ARG A 251 -7.53 4.99 15.27
C ARG A 251 -7.51 4.18 16.56
N VAL A 252 -6.33 4.05 17.16
CA VAL A 252 -6.15 3.33 18.42
C VAL A 252 -5.69 4.31 19.49
N THR A 253 -6.42 4.38 20.60
CA THR A 253 -5.99 5.03 21.84
C THR A 253 -5.60 3.96 22.85
N PHE A 254 -4.65 4.27 23.73
CA PHE A 254 -4.08 3.33 24.70
C PHE A 254 -4.51 3.70 26.13
N HIS A 255 -4.39 2.76 27.07
CA HIS A 255 -4.67 3.02 28.48
C HIS A 255 -3.65 3.97 29.10
N ASP A 256 -2.38 3.78 28.74
CA ASP A 256 -1.29 4.65 29.14
C ASP A 256 -1.28 5.92 28.28
N SER A 257 -0.61 6.98 28.75
CA SER A 257 -0.44 8.27 28.05
C SER A 257 0.33 8.21 26.72
N GLN A 258 0.38 7.04 26.08
CA GLN A 258 0.90 6.85 24.74
C GLN A 258 0.09 7.67 23.74
N LYS A 259 0.81 8.24 22.76
CA LYS A 259 0.18 8.99 21.67
C LYS A 259 -0.76 8.07 20.90
N LEU A 260 -1.96 8.59 20.62
CA LEU A 260 -2.91 8.00 19.69
C LEU A 260 -2.22 7.66 18.36
N ARG A 261 -2.54 6.49 17.81
CA ARG A 261 -2.00 6.02 16.54
C ARG A 261 -3.12 5.89 15.50
N LEU A 262 -2.89 6.47 14.33
CA LEU A 262 -3.77 6.37 13.16
C LEU A 262 -2.98 5.67 12.05
N ARG A 263 -3.48 4.53 11.58
CA ARG A 263 -2.84 3.75 10.51
C ARG A 263 -3.90 3.10 9.61
N PRO A 264 -3.55 2.72 8.38
CA PRO A 264 -4.36 1.78 7.61
C PRO A 264 -4.61 0.51 8.45
N ALA A 265 -5.85 0.00 8.40
CA ALA A 265 -6.23 -1.22 9.11
C ALA A 265 -6.85 -2.25 8.14
N PRO A 266 -6.08 -2.72 7.15
CA PRO A 266 -6.60 -3.62 6.13
C PRO A 266 -6.53 -5.11 6.56
N THR A 267 -6.00 -5.41 7.74
CA THR A 267 -5.94 -6.72 8.41
C THR A 267 -6.30 -6.53 9.89
N PRO A 268 -6.54 -7.61 10.66
CA PRO A 268 -6.87 -7.47 12.08
C PRO A 268 -5.76 -6.75 12.86
N ILE A 269 -6.18 -5.90 13.81
CA ILE A 269 -5.32 -5.33 14.84
C ILE A 269 -5.22 -6.37 15.97
N VAL A 270 -4.00 -6.69 16.35
CA VAL A 270 -3.69 -7.72 17.34
C VAL A 270 -3.30 -7.06 18.66
N TYR A 271 -3.78 -7.59 19.77
CA TYR A 271 -3.33 -7.24 21.11
C TYR A 271 -3.21 -8.49 21.99
N GLU A 272 -2.61 -8.37 23.17
CA GLU A 272 -2.37 -9.52 24.05
C GLU A 272 -3.60 -9.90 24.87
N TYR A 273 -3.84 -11.20 25.06
CA TYR A 273 -4.96 -11.67 25.90
C TYR A 273 -5.02 -11.10 27.31
N GLY A 274 -3.85 -10.79 27.89
CA GLY A 274 -3.74 -10.23 29.23
C GLY A 274 -4.24 -8.78 29.32
N ASP A 275 -4.33 -8.06 28.20
CA ASP A 275 -4.86 -6.71 28.18
C ASP A 275 -6.39 -6.72 28.30
N SER A 276 -6.94 -5.63 28.87
CA SER A 276 -8.38 -5.39 28.88
C SER A 276 -8.94 -5.28 27.46
N VAL A 277 -10.13 -5.84 27.25
CA VAL A 277 -10.84 -5.74 25.96
C VAL A 277 -11.05 -4.25 25.61
N PRO A 278 -10.56 -3.77 24.45
CA PRO A 278 -10.75 -2.37 24.07
C PRO A 278 -12.21 -2.07 23.75
N THR A 279 -12.62 -0.82 23.95
CA THR A 279 -13.89 -0.35 23.35
C THR A 279 -13.74 -0.28 21.82
N ILE A 280 -14.62 -0.95 21.08
CA ILE A 280 -14.56 -1.00 19.62
C ILE A 280 -15.70 -0.15 19.03
N ILE A 281 -15.34 0.84 18.22
CA ILE A 281 -16.28 1.54 17.35
C ILE A 281 -16.19 0.89 15.97
N PRO A 282 -17.25 0.23 15.49
CA PRO A 282 -17.21 -0.61 14.31
C PRO A 282 -17.07 0.21 13.03
N LEU A 283 -16.65 -0.45 11.95
CA LEU A 283 -16.64 0.13 10.61
C LEU A 283 -18.07 0.18 10.07
N SER A 284 -18.55 1.36 9.69
CA SER A 284 -19.84 1.52 9.00
C SER A 284 -19.73 1.13 7.53
N ASN A 285 -20.86 0.98 6.83
CA ASN A 285 -20.86 0.97 5.37
C ASN A 285 -20.17 2.22 4.81
N TRP A 286 -19.53 2.07 3.66
CA TRP A 286 -19.06 3.21 2.89
C TRP A 286 -20.13 3.60 1.88
N GLU A 287 -20.47 4.87 1.84
CA GLU A 287 -21.29 5.45 0.79
C GLU A 287 -20.43 6.45 0.01
N PRO A 288 -20.58 6.53 -1.32
CA PRO A 288 -20.00 7.61 -2.11
C PRO A 288 -20.44 8.95 -1.54
N GLU A 289 -19.50 9.75 -1.05
CA GLU A 289 -19.83 11.09 -0.57
C GLU A 289 -20.27 11.95 -1.76
N VAL A 290 -21.51 12.45 -1.71
CA VAL A 290 -21.96 13.60 -2.52
C VAL A 290 -21.39 14.92 -1.93
N SER A 291 -20.70 14.85 -0.79
CA SER A 291 -20.43 16.02 0.03
C SER A 291 -19.28 16.89 -0.48
N THR A 292 -19.56 18.18 -0.57
CA THR A 292 -18.60 19.25 -0.84
C THR A 292 -17.49 19.23 0.21
N PRO A 293 -16.19 19.33 -0.17
CA PRO A 293 -15.11 19.26 0.81
C PRO A 293 -15.25 20.38 1.87
N LYS A 294 -15.33 20.03 3.15
CA LYS A 294 -15.48 20.98 4.28
C LYS A 294 -14.28 21.92 4.51
N ARG A 295 -13.17 21.73 3.78
CA ARG A 295 -11.95 22.52 3.90
C ARG A 295 -11.28 22.63 2.55
N GLU A 296 -10.76 23.81 2.23
CA GLU A 296 -9.91 23.96 1.06
C GLU A 296 -8.62 23.17 1.25
N THR A 297 -8.51 22.06 0.52
CA THR A 297 -7.32 21.23 0.51
C THR A 297 -6.49 21.61 -0.70
N ARG A 298 -5.19 21.23 -0.73
CA ARG A 298 -4.37 21.37 -1.96
C ARG A 298 -5.04 20.81 -3.22
N LYS A 299 -6.00 19.88 -3.09
CA LYS A 299 -6.82 19.37 -4.21
C LYS A 299 -7.62 20.46 -4.91
N GLN A 300 -8.13 21.44 -4.16
CA GLN A 300 -8.90 22.56 -4.70
C GLN A 300 -8.01 23.61 -5.37
N MET A 301 -6.69 23.52 -5.16
CA MET A 301 -5.69 24.35 -5.82
C MET A 301 -5.21 23.72 -7.14
N ILE A 302 -5.73 22.54 -7.51
CA ILE A 302 -5.40 21.81 -8.74
C ILE A 302 -6.53 22.02 -9.76
N SER A 303 -6.17 22.27 -11.02
CA SER A 303 -7.11 22.35 -12.13
C SER A 303 -7.91 21.05 -12.27
N THR A 304 -9.18 21.15 -12.64
CA THR A 304 -10.01 19.99 -13.01
C THR A 304 -9.68 19.45 -14.40
N VAL A 305 -9.00 20.24 -15.23
CA VAL A 305 -8.63 19.88 -16.60
C VAL A 305 -7.24 19.23 -16.59
N PRO A 306 -7.10 17.99 -17.08
CA PRO A 306 -5.80 17.34 -17.19
C PRO A 306 -4.94 18.01 -18.28
N VAL A 307 -3.62 17.88 -18.17
CA VAL A 307 -2.65 18.31 -19.20
C VAL A 307 -2.83 17.47 -20.47
N VAL A 308 -3.12 16.18 -20.32
CA VAL A 308 -3.42 15.26 -21.42
C VAL A 308 -4.62 14.41 -21.01
N ASP A 309 -5.61 14.32 -21.88
CA ASP A 309 -6.79 13.48 -21.64
C ASP A 309 -6.41 12.02 -21.40
N GLY A 310 -7.06 11.42 -20.39
CA GLY A 310 -6.79 10.05 -19.99
C GLY A 310 -5.45 9.84 -19.27
N LEU A 311 -4.78 10.92 -18.85
CA LEU A 311 -3.69 10.91 -17.88
C LEU A 311 -4.04 11.73 -16.63
N TRP A 312 -3.44 11.33 -15.51
CA TRP A 312 -3.68 11.92 -14.19
C TRP A 312 -2.75 13.11 -13.88
N PHE A 313 -2.37 13.90 -14.89
CA PHE A 313 -1.50 15.07 -14.73
C PHE A 313 -2.29 16.35 -14.84
N TYR A 314 -2.15 17.23 -13.86
CA TYR A 314 -2.93 18.46 -13.76
C TYR A 314 -2.01 19.61 -13.38
N ARG A 315 -2.30 20.79 -13.92
CA ARG A 315 -1.67 22.04 -13.49
C ARG A 315 -2.32 22.51 -12.19
N TYR A 316 -1.57 23.24 -11.37
CA TYR A 316 -2.18 24.02 -10.31
C TYR A 316 -2.91 25.25 -10.90
N LEU A 317 -3.91 25.77 -10.17
CA LEU A 317 -4.50 27.07 -10.44
C LEU A 317 -3.41 28.14 -10.43
N GLU A 318 -3.61 29.23 -11.17
CA GLU A 318 -2.56 30.18 -11.53
C GLU A 318 -1.76 30.70 -10.32
N SER A 319 -2.44 31.01 -9.21
CA SER A 319 -1.82 31.50 -7.97
C SER A 319 -0.97 30.49 -7.21
N TYR A 320 -1.00 29.20 -7.58
CA TYR A 320 -0.32 28.11 -6.86
C TYR A 320 0.69 27.35 -7.72
N ARG A 321 0.95 27.82 -8.95
CA ARG A 321 1.83 27.15 -9.93
C ARG A 321 3.28 27.02 -9.49
N TYR A 322 3.76 27.84 -8.54
CA TYR A 322 5.18 27.90 -8.18
C TYR A 322 5.48 27.59 -6.70
N GLY A 323 4.46 27.21 -5.92
CA GLY A 323 4.53 27.06 -4.47
C GLY A 323 3.72 28.12 -3.76
#